data_AF-A0A9W3BYE5-F1
#
_entry.id   AF-A0A9W3BYE5-F1
#
_cell.length_a   1.000
_cell.length_b   1.000
_cell.length_c   1.000
_cell.angle_alpha   90.00
_cell.angle_beta   90.00
_cell.angle_gamma   90.00
#
_symmetry.space_group_name_H-M   'P 1'
#
loop_
_entity.id
_entity.type
_entity.pdbx_description
1 polymer ?
#
loop_
_entity_poly.entity_id
_entity_poly.type
_entity_poly.pdbx_seq_one_letter_code
_entity_poly.pdbx_strand_id
1 'polypeptide(L)'
;MGNDNGKMTYSFEIDKFSQRTTVFSTPIFSTGSCNWYVNLYPKGDMNTSKNMSLWLRVPDPLLRPLSWSRRTSFRFVIVNPSNVNSSRTLISANYIFNKVMHSGGFRTDLSLSKLQEKKIEQLIEDGLRKVVLVPLRTQLFVAPPLSSYLQKR
;
A
#
# COMPACT_ATOMS: atom_id res chain seq x y z
N MET A 1 -14.41 -30.26 -5.99
CA MET A 1 -13.10 -29.60 -5.83
C MET A 1 -13.36 -28.11 -5.73
N GLY A 2 -12.98 -27.48 -4.62
CA GLY A 2 -13.45 -26.15 -4.21
C GLY A 2 -12.98 -25.04 -5.16
N ASN A 3 -13.91 -24.18 -5.54
CA ASN A 3 -13.60 -22.89 -6.17
C ASN A 3 -13.02 -21.95 -5.11
N ASP A 4 -11.72 -22.05 -4.86
CA ASP A 4 -10.97 -20.94 -4.26
C ASP A 4 -10.82 -19.86 -5.34
N ASN A 5 -11.81 -18.96 -5.40
CA ASN A 5 -11.61 -17.62 -5.92
C ASN A 5 -10.54 -16.96 -5.05
N GLY A 6 -9.28 -17.22 -5.41
CA GLY A 6 -8.09 -17.00 -4.61
C GLY A 6 -8.14 -15.63 -3.95
N LYS A 7 -7.94 -15.61 -2.63
CA LYS A 7 -8.02 -14.43 -1.78
C LYS A 7 -7.01 -13.38 -2.27
N MET A 8 -7.42 -12.55 -3.23
CA MET A 8 -6.59 -11.51 -3.84
C MET A 8 -6.27 -10.38 -2.86
N THR A 9 -6.88 -10.38 -1.68
CA THR A 9 -6.87 -9.27 -0.74
C THR A 9 -5.96 -9.56 0.45
N TYR A 10 -4.99 -8.68 0.69
CA TYR A 10 -4.17 -8.70 1.90
C TYR A 10 -4.74 -7.72 2.91
N SER A 11 -4.90 -8.12 4.16
CA SER A 11 -5.35 -7.22 5.22
C SER A 11 -4.49 -7.37 6.47
N PHE A 12 -4.19 -6.25 7.09
CA PHE A 12 -3.50 -6.22 8.37
C PHE A 12 -4.19 -5.21 9.29
N GLU A 13 -4.06 -5.46 10.58
CA GLU A 13 -4.62 -4.64 11.65
C GLU A 13 -3.49 -3.87 12.32
N ILE A 14 -3.80 -2.63 12.72
CA ILE A 14 -2.85 -1.78 13.42
C ILE A 14 -3.42 -1.49 14.81
N ASP A 15 -2.83 -2.13 15.81
CA ASP A 15 -3.15 -1.88 17.21
C ASP A 15 -2.63 -0.53 17.67
N LYS A 16 -3.41 0.11 18.55
CA LYS A 16 -3.07 1.37 19.22
C LYS A 16 -2.56 2.41 18.23
N PHE A 17 -3.25 2.56 17.09
CA PHE A 17 -2.81 3.41 15.98
C PHE A 17 -2.46 4.83 16.45
N SER A 18 -3.27 5.42 17.34
CA SER A 18 -3.04 6.79 17.83
C SER A 18 -1.78 6.96 18.69
N GLN A 19 -1.17 5.86 19.15
CA GLN A 19 0.05 5.85 19.97
C GLN A 19 1.29 5.54 19.13
N ARG A 20 1.13 5.10 17.86
CA ARG A 20 2.27 4.78 17.01
C ARG A 20 2.93 6.06 16.49
N THR A 21 4.22 6.18 16.78
CA THR A 21 5.08 7.27 16.30
C THR A 21 6.09 6.80 15.26
N THR A 22 6.33 5.50 15.18
CA THR A 22 7.33 4.86 14.32
C THR A 22 6.69 4.20 13.10
N VAL A 23 7.51 3.97 12.09
CA VAL A 23 7.10 3.28 10.86
C VAL A 23 6.71 1.85 11.19
N PHE A 24 5.59 1.40 10.62
CA PHE A 24 5.17 0.00 10.68
C PHE A 24 5.34 -0.62 9.30
N SER A 25 5.90 -1.82 9.26
CA SER A 25 6.08 -2.61 8.05
C SER A 25 5.34 -3.92 8.20
N THR A 26 4.59 -4.32 7.17
CA THR A 26 3.98 -5.65 7.14
C THR A 26 5.04 -6.72 6.84
N PRO A 27 4.78 -8.00 7.17
CA PRO A 27 5.44 -9.11 6.52
C PRO A 27 5.29 -9.02 4.99
N ILE A 28 6.22 -9.65 4.28
CA ILE A 28 6.13 -9.78 2.82
C ILE A 28 4.95 -10.71 2.50
N PHE A 29 4.13 -10.31 1.54
CA PHE A 29 3.03 -11.12 1.00
C PHE A 29 3.10 -11.17 -0.52
N SER A 30 2.52 -12.22 -1.10
CA SER A 30 2.58 -12.49 -2.53
C SER A 30 1.23 -12.28 -3.17
N THR A 31 1.18 -11.50 -4.25
CA THR A 31 -0.02 -11.35 -5.08
C THR A 31 0.36 -10.92 -6.49
N GLY A 32 -0.37 -11.42 -7.50
CA GLY A 32 -0.14 -11.06 -8.90
C GLY A 32 1.29 -11.35 -9.38
N SER A 33 1.84 -12.53 -9.06
CA SER A 33 3.22 -12.96 -9.41
C SER A 33 4.36 -12.08 -8.86
N CYS A 34 4.07 -11.26 -7.84
CA CYS A 34 5.07 -10.39 -7.22
C CYS A 34 4.93 -10.44 -5.70
N ASN A 35 6.06 -10.21 -5.04
CA ASN A 35 6.13 -10.05 -3.60
C ASN A 35 5.99 -8.57 -3.28
N TRP A 36 5.32 -8.27 -2.17
CA TRP A 36 5.01 -6.92 -1.74
C TRP A 36 5.09 -6.82 -0.23
N TYR A 37 5.27 -5.61 0.28
CA TYR A 37 5.04 -5.27 1.67
C TYR A 37 4.49 -3.85 1.75
N VAL A 38 3.87 -3.50 2.87
CA VAL A 38 3.31 -2.16 3.10
C VAL A 38 4.08 -1.47 4.21
N ASN A 39 4.49 -0.24 3.95
CA ASN A 39 4.95 0.68 4.99
C ASN A 39 3.86 1.68 5.34
N LEU A 40 3.59 1.78 6.63
CA LEU A 40 2.75 2.78 7.24
C LEU A 40 3.63 3.77 7.99
N TYR A 41 3.48 5.06 7.69
CA TYR A 41 4.12 6.16 8.40
C TYR A 41 3.06 6.96 9.16
N PRO A 42 2.86 6.74 10.48
CA PRO A 42 1.80 7.39 11.24
C PRO A 42 1.91 8.91 11.29
N LYS A 43 3.14 9.45 11.29
CA LYS A 43 3.44 10.89 11.30
C LYS A 43 3.77 11.47 9.91
N GLY A 44 3.62 10.67 8.87
CA GLY A 44 3.99 11.02 7.50
C GLY A 44 5.43 10.67 7.13
N ASP A 45 5.74 10.85 5.85
CA ASP A 45 7.05 10.55 5.27
C ASP A 45 8.01 11.75 5.41
N MET A 46 9.24 11.63 4.89
CA MET A 46 10.24 12.71 4.94
C MET A 46 9.76 14.03 4.31
N ASN A 47 8.72 13.99 3.49
CA ASN A 47 8.19 15.13 2.75
C ASN A 47 6.90 15.70 3.38
N THR A 48 6.37 15.10 4.45
CA THR A 48 5.12 15.53 5.10
C THR A 48 5.14 15.17 6.57
N SER A 49 5.07 16.16 7.45
CA SER A 49 5.41 16.00 8.88
C SER A 49 4.24 15.76 9.84
N LYS A 50 2.99 15.64 9.35
CA LYS A 50 1.81 15.61 10.25
C LYS A 50 0.72 14.60 9.91
N ASN A 51 0.68 14.07 8.68
CA ASN A 51 -0.40 13.19 8.25
C ASN A 51 0.11 11.80 7.87
N MET A 52 -0.66 10.78 8.21
CA MET A 52 -0.38 9.39 7.90
C MET A 52 -0.11 9.19 6.40
N SER A 53 0.87 8.36 6.05
CA SER A 53 1.06 7.90 4.67
C SER A 53 1.21 6.37 4.59
N LEU A 54 0.78 5.80 3.47
CA LEU A 54 0.78 4.37 3.18
C LEU A 54 1.50 4.11 1.86
N TRP A 55 2.42 3.16 1.87
CA TRP A 55 3.24 2.83 0.71
C TRP A 55 3.26 1.34 0.47
N LEU A 56 2.84 0.92 -0.73
CA LEU A 56 3.07 -0.42 -1.25
C LEU A 56 4.48 -0.46 -1.82
N ARG A 57 5.25 -1.47 -1.43
CA ARG A 57 6.67 -1.60 -1.80
C ARG A 57 7.00 -2.98 -2.31
N VAL A 58 7.98 -3.00 -3.21
CA VAL A 58 8.59 -4.22 -3.73
C VAL A 58 9.82 -4.55 -2.87
N PRO A 59 9.96 -5.78 -2.35
CA PRO A 59 11.14 -6.18 -1.59
C PRO A 59 12.36 -6.30 -2.51
N ASP A 60 13.51 -5.96 -1.96
CA ASP A 60 14.85 -6.03 -2.56
C ASP A 60 14.92 -5.52 -4.01
N PRO A 61 14.50 -4.26 -4.27
CA PRO A 61 14.43 -3.73 -5.63
C PRO A 61 15.81 -3.68 -6.30
N LEU A 62 16.89 -3.51 -5.53
CA LEU A 62 18.25 -3.44 -6.05
C LEU A 62 18.75 -4.76 -6.64
N LEU A 63 18.23 -5.89 -6.15
CA LEU A 63 18.55 -7.23 -6.66
C LEU A 63 17.84 -7.54 -7.98
N ARG A 64 16.93 -6.67 -8.44
CA ARG A 64 16.17 -6.89 -9.66
C ARG A 64 16.93 -6.40 -10.90
N PRO A 65 16.69 -7.03 -12.07
CA PRO A 65 17.18 -6.51 -13.35
C PRO A 65 16.65 -5.11 -13.64
N LEU A 66 17.40 -4.29 -14.37
CA LEU A 66 16.95 -2.96 -14.83
C LEU A 66 15.71 -3.04 -15.72
N SER A 67 15.54 -4.13 -16.47
CA SER A 67 14.37 -4.41 -17.31
C SER A 67 13.14 -4.86 -16.53
N TRP A 68 13.26 -5.13 -15.22
CA TRP A 68 12.13 -5.56 -14.42
C TRP A 68 11.14 -4.42 -14.23
N SER A 69 9.88 -4.68 -14.60
CA SER A 69 8.77 -3.81 -14.27
C SER A 69 7.49 -4.60 -14.02
N ARG A 70 6.58 -4.01 -13.24
CA ARG A 70 5.25 -4.53 -12.95
C ARG A 70 4.25 -3.39 -12.98
N ARG A 71 3.32 -3.45 -13.94
CA ARG A 71 2.15 -2.57 -13.92
C ARG A 71 1.11 -3.20 -13.01
N THR A 72 0.69 -2.47 -11.99
CA THR A 72 -0.31 -2.92 -11.04
C THR A 72 -1.29 -1.81 -10.68
N SER A 73 -2.54 -2.18 -10.51
CA SER A 73 -3.55 -1.33 -9.88
C SER A 73 -3.75 -1.83 -8.46
N PHE A 74 -3.79 -0.94 -7.48
CA PHE A 74 -3.98 -1.29 -6.09
C PHE A 74 -4.82 -0.25 -5.36
N ARG A 75 -5.52 -0.69 -4.31
CA ARG A 75 -6.20 0.23 -3.40
C ARG A 75 -5.89 -0.09 -1.95
N PHE A 76 -5.78 0.94 -1.12
CA PHE A 76 -5.82 0.83 0.34
C PHE A 76 -7.21 1.19 0.82
N VAL A 77 -7.83 0.32 1.61
CA VAL A 77 -9.06 0.63 2.34
C VAL A 77 -8.71 0.74 3.82
N ILE A 78 -8.86 1.92 4.39
CA ILE A 78 -8.70 2.20 5.82
C ILE A 78 -10.09 2.08 6.43
N VAL A 79 -10.32 0.98 7.15
CA VAL A 79 -11.61 0.73 7.81
C VAL A 79 -11.57 1.28 9.23
N ASN A 80 -12.62 2.00 9.61
CA ASN A 80 -12.90 2.35 11.00
C ASN A 80 -13.92 1.33 11.55
N PRO A 81 -13.52 0.41 12.46
CA PRO A 81 -14.43 -0.61 12.97
C PRO A 81 -15.67 -0.04 13.65
N SER A 82 -15.53 1.07 14.37
CA SER A 82 -16.61 1.72 15.11
C SER A 82 -17.62 2.43 14.19
N ASN A 83 -17.24 2.73 12.95
CA ASN A 83 -18.13 3.30 11.94
C ASN A 83 -17.62 2.98 10.53
N VAL A 84 -18.08 1.86 9.96
CA VAL A 84 -17.66 1.37 8.64
C VAL A 84 -17.96 2.39 7.52
N ASN A 85 -19.03 3.19 7.66
CA ASN A 85 -19.39 4.23 6.69
C ASN A 85 -18.37 5.38 6.66
N SER A 86 -17.54 5.51 7.71
CA SER A 86 -16.43 6.47 7.75
C SER A 86 -15.12 5.92 7.15
N SER A 87 -15.15 4.71 6.58
CA SER A 87 -13.98 4.14 5.89
C SER A 87 -13.49 5.04 4.75
N ARG A 88 -12.19 4.92 4.45
CA ARG A 88 -11.53 5.68 3.39
C ARG A 88 -10.89 4.72 2.40
N THR A 89 -11.08 4.97 1.11
CA THR A 89 -10.47 4.18 0.05
C THR A 89 -9.54 5.06 -0.77
N LEU A 90 -8.30 4.61 -0.96
CA LEU A 90 -7.26 5.26 -1.75
C LEU A 90 -6.91 4.34 -2.90
N ILE A 91 -7.00 4.81 -4.15
CA ILE A 91 -6.88 3.96 -5.34
C ILE A 91 -5.76 4.47 -6.24
N SER A 92 -4.85 3.58 -6.63
CA SER A 92 -3.86 3.82 -7.66
C SER A 92 -4.13 2.87 -8.82
N ALA A 93 -4.34 3.41 -10.00
CA ALA A 93 -4.55 2.63 -11.21
C ALA A 93 -3.30 2.65 -12.08
N ASN A 94 -2.93 1.50 -12.64
CA ASN A 94 -1.85 1.35 -13.62
C ASN A 94 -0.48 1.86 -13.16
N TYR A 95 -0.18 1.82 -11.86
CA TYR A 95 1.12 2.22 -11.32
C TYR A 95 2.21 1.24 -11.79
N ILE A 96 3.35 1.76 -12.24
CA ILE A 96 4.46 0.96 -12.71
C ILE A 96 5.53 0.90 -11.63
N PHE A 97 5.69 -0.29 -11.07
CA PHE A 97 6.82 -0.61 -10.21
C PHE A 97 8.01 -1.05 -11.05
N ASN A 98 9.20 -0.55 -10.76
CA ASN A 98 10.45 -0.98 -11.37
C ASN A 98 11.61 -0.86 -10.37
N LYS A 99 12.85 -1.12 -10.80
CA LYS A 99 14.04 -1.03 -9.93
C LYS A 99 14.19 0.35 -9.27
N VAL A 100 13.87 1.42 -9.99
CA VAL A 100 13.97 2.81 -9.53
C VAL A 100 12.71 3.20 -8.74
N MET A 101 11.53 3.01 -9.33
CA MET A 101 10.21 3.31 -8.76
C MET A 101 9.64 2.07 -8.06
N HIS A 102 10.23 1.67 -6.95
CA HIS A 102 9.85 0.44 -6.23
C HIS A 102 8.82 0.66 -5.11
N SER A 103 8.34 1.90 -4.93
CA SER A 103 7.40 2.30 -3.88
C SER A 103 6.30 3.20 -4.46
N GLY A 104 5.04 2.80 -4.31
CA GLY A 104 3.87 3.54 -4.75
C GLY A 104 2.87 3.67 -3.61
N GLY A 105 2.27 4.83 -3.41
CA GLY A 105 1.49 5.07 -2.19
C GLY A 105 0.78 6.41 -2.14
N PHE A 106 0.25 6.71 -0.96
CA PHE A 106 -0.59 7.88 -0.70
C PHE A 106 -0.19 8.53 0.60
N ARG A 107 -0.12 9.86 0.55
CA ARG A 107 -0.26 10.69 1.74
C ARG A 107 -1.74 10.89 2.00
N THR A 108 -2.15 10.73 3.24
CA THR A 108 -3.53 10.94 3.65
C THR A 108 -3.66 12.30 4.34
N ASP A 109 -4.88 12.73 4.62
CA ASP A 109 -5.22 13.87 5.47
C ASP A 109 -5.51 13.46 6.92
N LEU A 110 -5.29 12.17 7.23
CA LEU A 110 -5.49 11.58 8.54
C LEU A 110 -4.27 11.88 9.41
N SER A 111 -4.35 12.96 10.19
CA SER A 111 -3.37 13.22 11.24
C SER A 111 -3.67 12.38 12.47
N LEU A 112 -2.63 12.04 13.24
CA LEU A 112 -2.79 11.44 14.57
C LEU A 112 -3.66 12.34 15.48
N SER A 113 -3.53 13.67 15.37
CA SER A 113 -4.29 14.63 16.18
C SER A 113 -5.79 14.56 15.93
N LYS A 114 -6.25 14.49 14.67
CA LYS A 114 -7.68 14.33 14.33
C LYS A 114 -8.27 13.03 14.86
N LEU A 115 -7.43 12.01 15.10
CA LEU A 115 -7.84 10.74 15.69
C LEU A 115 -7.87 10.79 17.22
N GLN A 116 -6.98 11.59 17.82
CA GLN A 116 -6.95 11.83 19.26
C GLN A 116 -8.04 12.81 19.72
N GLU A 117 -8.39 13.83 18.91
CA GLU A 117 -9.46 14.79 19.21
C GLU A 117 -10.84 14.10 19.27
N LYS A 118 -11.09 13.12 18.38
CA LYS A 118 -12.31 12.28 18.45
C LYS A 118 -12.38 11.37 19.68
N LYS A 119 -11.28 11.22 20.42
CA LYS A 119 -11.18 10.39 21.64
C LYS A 119 -11.80 11.09 22.86
N ILE A 120 -12.09 12.39 22.78
CA ILE A 120 -12.72 13.15 23.88
C ILE A 120 -14.23 12.92 23.95
N GLU A 121 -14.90 12.51 22.85
CA GLU A 121 -16.35 12.29 22.82
C GLU A 121 -16.79 10.82 22.85
N GLN A 122 -15.88 9.86 22.67
CA GLN A 122 -16.18 8.42 22.72
C GLN A 122 -15.06 7.66 23.46
N LEU A 123 -15.29 7.39 24.73
CA LEU A 123 -14.34 6.80 25.69
C LEU A 123 -14.02 5.30 25.48
N ILE A 124 -14.25 4.71 24.32
CA ILE A 124 -14.00 3.27 24.10
C ILE A 124 -13.31 3.04 22.74
N GLU A 125 -12.20 2.30 22.80
CA GLU A 125 -11.47 1.65 21.71
C GLU A 125 -10.67 2.55 20.75
N ASP A 126 -9.34 2.56 20.97
CA ASP A 126 -8.30 3.05 20.05
C ASP A 126 -8.23 2.14 18.80
N GLY A 127 -9.33 2.12 18.07
CA GLY A 127 -9.80 1.05 17.19
C GLY A 127 -8.81 0.64 16.11
N LEU A 128 -8.39 -0.62 16.22
CA LEU A 128 -7.96 -1.53 15.16
C LEU A 128 -8.20 -0.98 13.74
N ARG A 129 -7.22 -0.32 13.13
CA ARG A 129 -7.36 0.09 11.73
C ARG A 129 -7.01 -1.08 10.85
N LYS A 130 -8.01 -1.67 10.20
CA LYS A 130 -7.79 -2.67 9.17
C LYS A 130 -7.45 -1.96 7.87
N VAL A 131 -6.21 -2.12 7.41
CA VAL A 131 -5.79 -1.69 6.08
C VAL A 131 -5.93 -2.88 5.15
N VAL A 132 -6.78 -2.74 4.15
CA VAL A 132 -7.03 -3.77 3.15
C VAL A 132 -6.39 -3.34 1.83
N LEU A 133 -5.40 -4.10 1.38
CA LEU A 133 -4.83 -3.97 0.05
C LEU A 133 -5.56 -4.91 -0.91
N VAL A 134 -6.17 -4.33 -1.95
CA VAL A 134 -6.75 -5.10 -3.05
C VAL A 134 -5.98 -4.78 -4.33
N PRO A 135 -5.18 -5.72 -4.87
CA PRO A 135 -4.60 -5.66 -6.20
C PRO A 135 -5.72 -5.90 -7.23
N LEU A 136 -5.91 -4.93 -8.12
CA LEU A 136 -7.03 -4.91 -9.06
C LEU A 136 -6.64 -5.52 -10.43
N ARG A 137 -5.35 -5.55 -10.77
CA ARG A 137 -4.80 -6.23 -11.95
C ARG A 137 -3.28 -6.12 -11.94
N THR A 138 -2.58 -7.18 -12.32
CA THR A 138 -1.13 -7.12 -12.60
C THR A 138 -0.92 -7.53 -14.05
N GLN A 139 -0.30 -6.67 -14.86
CA GLN A 139 0.14 -7.00 -16.21
C GLN A 139 1.66 -7.11 -16.23
N LEU A 140 2.17 -8.22 -16.78
CA LEU A 140 3.59 -8.38 -17.05
C LEU A 140 3.95 -7.46 -18.22
N PHE A 141 4.87 -6.52 -18.00
CA PHE A 141 5.46 -5.77 -19.10
C PHE A 141 6.89 -6.27 -19.29
N VAL A 142 7.12 -6.95 -20.40
CA VAL A 142 8.47 -7.30 -20.87
C VAL A 142 8.88 -6.16 -21.79
N ALA A 143 9.89 -5.38 -21.39
CA ALA A 143 10.45 -4.38 -22.29
C ALA A 143 10.96 -5.09 -23.55
N PRO A 144 10.68 -4.58 -24.76
CA PRO A 144 11.25 -5.13 -25.99
C PRO A 144 12.78 -5.17 -25.90
N PRO A 145 13.45 -6.20 -26.46
CA PRO A 145 14.90 -6.24 -26.49
C PRO A 145 15.47 -5.01 -27.20
N LEU A 146 16.62 -4.51 -26.75
CA LEU A 146 17.25 -3.30 -27.29
C LEU A 146 17.43 -3.33 -28.83
N SER A 147 17.53 -4.52 -29.42
CA SER A 147 17.60 -4.72 -30.88
C SER A 147 16.39 -4.17 -31.64
N SER A 148 15.18 -4.18 -31.06
CA SER A 148 13.98 -3.67 -31.72
C SER A 148 13.95 -2.15 -31.87
N TYR A 149 14.79 -1.43 -31.11
CA TYR A 149 14.92 0.02 -31.21
C TYR A 149 15.93 0.46 -32.27
N LEU A 150 16.81 -0.45 -32.72
CA LEU A 150 17.84 -0.17 -33.72
C LEU A 150 17.37 -0.44 -35.16
N GLN A 151 16.22 -1.10 -35.36
CA GLN A 151 15.66 -1.40 -36.68
C GLN A 151 14.73 -0.32 -37.25
N LYS A 152 14.66 0.86 -36.64
CA LYS A 152 13.85 2.00 -37.11
C LYS A 152 14.67 3.16 -37.69
N ARG A 153 15.85 2.88 -38.26
CA ARG A 153 16.59 3.85 -39.09
C ARG A 153 16.60 3.41 -40.54
#